data_AF-A0AA38MA36-F1
#
_entry.id   AF-A0AA38MA36-F1
#
_cell.length_a   1.000
_cell.length_b   1.000
_cell.length_c   1.000
_cell.angle_alpha   90.00
_cell.angle_beta   90.00
_cell.angle_gamma   90.00
#
_symmetry.space_group_name_H-M   'P 1'
#
loop_
_entity.id
_entity.type
_entity.pdbx_description
1 polymer ?
#
loop_
_entity_poly.entity_id
_entity_poly.type
_entity_poly.pdbx_seq_one_letter_code
_entity_poly.pdbx_strand_id
1 'polypeptide(L)'
;MKLPLLLVFITLFRPQVLGSTIEDAEQALVDLDDLSLSYQGQLHLHMNNQSVILKVQLMEMQTQTQQEILDQVNNILSKISTMAENTQTSTGENVDDCLSTANEDLTDFSNEMSDRLNECYGSMINTGNYMLYTSWSKVWDEYDVDYGCAKMAFEQCKNYENEECADAIVTAVERAKGKMAQAFTVLTTDMVNQITGMNYPCRQMILEEMALYPSLILNYVGLCLKRLSAGHFAPSC
;
A
#
# COMPACT_ATOMS: atom_id res chain seq x y z
N MET A 1 -22.34 38.47 -1.44
CA MET A 1 -21.51 37.49 -0.71
C MET A 1 -20.12 37.53 -1.30
N LYS A 2 -19.12 38.02 -0.54
CA LYS A 2 -17.71 38.08 -0.94
C LYS A 2 -17.01 36.84 -0.37
N LEU A 3 -16.28 36.11 -1.21
CA LEU A 3 -15.20 35.20 -0.81
C LEU A 3 -13.88 35.74 -1.38
N PRO A 4 -12.74 35.58 -0.68
CA PRO A 4 -11.54 36.37 -0.92
C PRO A 4 -10.66 35.81 -2.05
N LEU A 5 -10.05 36.74 -2.80
CA LEU A 5 -8.88 36.48 -3.63
C LEU A 5 -7.75 35.95 -2.74
N LEU A 6 -7.28 34.72 -3.00
CA LEU A 6 -5.90 34.36 -2.68
C LEU A 6 -5.05 34.75 -3.90
N LEU A 7 -4.24 35.81 -3.71
CA LEU A 7 -3.21 36.21 -4.63
C LEU A 7 -2.23 35.04 -4.87
N VAL A 8 -2.30 34.46 -6.05
CA VAL A 8 -1.21 33.66 -6.60
C VAL A 8 -0.18 34.65 -7.14
N PHE A 9 0.84 34.94 -6.34
CA PHE A 9 2.06 35.61 -6.77
C PHE A 9 2.82 34.68 -7.75
N ILE A 10 2.47 34.71 -9.04
CA ILE A 10 3.39 34.30 -10.11
C ILE A 10 4.19 35.55 -10.47
N THR A 11 5.24 35.78 -9.70
CA THR A 11 6.38 36.58 -10.13
C THR A 11 7.59 35.92 -9.54
N LEU A 12 8.47 35.38 -10.39
CA LEU A 12 9.92 35.34 -10.21
C LEU A 12 10.56 34.78 -11.50
N PHE A 13 10.35 35.48 -12.62
CA PHE A 13 11.45 35.60 -13.58
C PHE A 13 12.41 36.61 -12.95
N ARG A 14 13.49 36.13 -12.33
CA ARG A 14 14.60 37.02 -11.95
C ARG A 14 15.22 37.58 -13.25
N PRO A 15 15.57 38.87 -13.30
CA PRO A 15 16.35 39.43 -14.39
C PRO A 15 17.70 38.69 -14.48
N GLN A 16 18.26 38.56 -15.69
CA GLN A 16 19.64 38.12 -15.90
C GLN A 16 20.53 38.87 -14.91
N VAL A 17 21.13 38.15 -13.97
CA VAL A 17 22.20 38.71 -13.15
C VAL A 17 23.34 38.90 -14.13
N LEU A 18 23.64 40.17 -14.44
CA LEU A 18 24.78 40.55 -15.26
C LEU A 18 25.86 41.03 -14.30
N GLY A 19 27.03 40.39 -14.34
CA GLY A 19 28.17 40.70 -13.48
C GLY A 19 28.37 39.77 -12.29
N SER A 20 27.89 38.52 -12.35
CA SER A 20 28.30 37.46 -11.44
C SER A 20 29.77 37.11 -11.64
N THR A 21 30.43 36.82 -10.53
CA THR A 21 31.82 36.35 -10.49
C THR A 21 31.87 34.82 -10.52
N ILE A 22 33.07 34.27 -10.74
CA ILE A 22 33.30 32.82 -10.60
C ILE A 22 32.97 32.34 -9.18
N GLU A 23 33.21 33.18 -8.16
CA GLU A 23 32.86 32.88 -6.76
C GLU A 23 31.33 32.78 -6.57
N ASP A 24 30.56 33.66 -7.21
CA ASP A 24 29.08 33.56 -7.20
C ASP A 24 28.59 32.27 -7.86
N ALA A 25 29.23 31.86 -8.96
CA ALA A 25 28.90 30.61 -9.65
C ALA A 25 29.28 29.37 -8.83
N GLU A 26 30.40 29.41 -8.11
CA GLU A 26 30.83 28.36 -7.18
C GLU A 26 29.86 28.23 -6.01
N GLN A 27 29.50 29.36 -5.38
CA GLN A 27 28.52 29.38 -4.29
C GLN A 27 27.14 28.89 -4.75
N ALA A 28 26.70 29.25 -5.96
CA ALA A 28 25.44 28.77 -6.51
C ALA A 28 25.40 27.23 -6.63
N LEU A 29 26.52 26.60 -7.02
CA LEU A 29 26.62 25.14 -7.07
C LEU A 29 26.62 24.50 -5.69
N VAL A 30 27.32 25.10 -4.72
CA VAL A 30 27.27 24.65 -3.31
C VAL A 30 25.83 24.68 -2.79
N ASP A 31 25.10 25.78 -3.03
CA ASP A 31 23.69 25.89 -2.64
C ASP A 31 22.81 24.81 -3.33
N LEU A 32 23.14 24.46 -4.58
CA LEU A 32 22.43 23.42 -5.32
C LEU A 32 22.71 22.02 -4.75
N ASP A 33 23.95 21.74 -4.33
CA ASP A 33 24.35 20.51 -3.63
C ASP A 33 23.59 20.36 -2.31
N ASP A 34 23.55 21.42 -1.49
CA ASP A 34 22.84 21.44 -0.22
C ASP A 34 21.33 21.24 -0.41
N LEU A 35 20.74 21.90 -1.42
CA LEU A 35 19.33 21.72 -1.75
C LEU A 35 19.02 20.29 -2.19
N SER A 36 19.91 19.68 -2.98
CA SER A 36 19.81 18.29 -3.41
C SER A 36 19.74 17.33 -2.24
N LEU A 37 20.70 17.44 -1.33
CA LEU A 37 20.77 16.60 -0.14
C LEU A 37 19.53 16.78 0.73
N SER A 38 19.08 18.02 0.90
CA SER A 38 17.87 18.33 1.66
C SER A 38 16.62 17.69 1.05
N TYR A 39 16.41 17.80 -0.27
CA TYR A 39 15.25 17.20 -0.94
C TYR A 39 15.31 15.68 -0.98
N GLN A 40 16.49 15.08 -1.14
CA GLN A 40 16.66 13.63 -1.01
C GLN A 40 16.24 13.16 0.40
N GLY A 41 16.71 13.83 1.45
CA GLY A 41 16.31 13.51 2.82
C GLY A 41 14.80 13.64 3.05
N GLN A 42 14.20 14.73 2.57
CA GLN A 42 12.76 14.98 2.71
C GLN A 42 11.91 13.96 1.92
N LEU A 43 12.28 13.65 0.67
CA LEU A 43 11.60 12.65 -0.14
C LEU A 43 11.70 11.26 0.51
N HIS A 44 12.85 10.91 1.10
CA HIS A 44 13.05 9.62 1.74
C HIS A 44 12.16 9.49 2.98
N LEU A 45 12.08 10.57 3.78
CA LEU A 45 11.18 10.65 4.92
C LEU A 45 9.72 10.54 4.48
N HIS A 46 9.31 11.26 3.42
CA HIS A 46 7.95 11.20 2.90
C HIS A 46 7.59 9.80 2.41
N MET A 47 8.48 9.16 1.65
CA MET A 47 8.32 7.78 1.18
C MET A 47 8.15 6.80 2.35
N ASN A 48 9.00 6.91 3.38
CA ASN A 48 8.89 6.07 4.57
C ASN A 48 7.56 6.29 5.30
N ASN A 49 7.13 7.54 5.46
CA ASN A 49 5.86 7.87 6.07
C ASN A 49 4.67 7.28 5.29
N GLN A 50 4.68 7.38 3.96
CA GLN A 50 3.65 6.78 3.11
C GLN A 50 3.64 5.25 3.21
N SER A 51 4.81 4.60 3.27
CA SER A 51 4.93 3.15 3.49
C SER A 51 4.36 2.74 4.86
N VAL A 52 4.57 3.54 5.90
CA VAL A 52 3.99 3.28 7.24
C VAL A 52 2.47 3.42 7.20
N ILE A 53 1.94 4.49 6.61
CA ILE A 53 0.49 4.71 6.45
C ILE A 53 -0.15 3.53 5.73
N LEU A 54 0.46 3.11 4.62
CA LEU A 54 0.00 1.95 3.86
C LEU A 54 -0.07 0.69 4.73
N LYS A 55 1.00 0.38 5.45
CA LYS A 55 1.06 -0.81 6.30
C LYS A 55 -0.03 -0.81 7.37
N VAL A 56 -0.24 0.34 8.03
CA VAL A 56 -1.28 0.48 9.05
C VAL A 56 -2.67 0.24 8.45
N GLN A 57 -2.99 0.88 7.33
CA GLN A 57 -4.27 0.68 6.65
C GLN A 57 -4.51 -0.79 6.26
N LEU A 58 -3.49 -1.42 5.66
CA LEU A 58 -3.57 -2.83 5.27
C LEU A 58 -3.71 -3.77 6.48
N MET A 59 -2.98 -3.52 7.57
CA MET A 59 -3.10 -4.31 8.80
C MET A 59 -4.48 -4.18 9.45
N GLU A 60 -5.05 -2.97 9.47
CA GLU A 60 -6.41 -2.75 10.01
C GLU A 60 -7.46 -3.52 9.19
N MET A 61 -7.38 -3.45 7.86
CA MET A 61 -8.29 -4.21 6.99
C MET A 61 -8.07 -5.72 7.11
N GLN A 62 -6.83 -6.17 7.31
CA GLN A 62 -6.49 -7.56 7.58
C GLN A 62 -7.15 -8.04 8.87
N THR A 63 -6.98 -7.31 9.97
CA THR A 63 -7.60 -7.66 11.25
C THR A 63 -9.13 -7.69 11.15
N GLN A 64 -9.75 -6.70 10.49
CA GLN A 64 -11.19 -6.69 10.27
C GLN A 64 -11.66 -7.91 9.47
N THR A 65 -10.95 -8.25 8.40
CA THR A 65 -11.32 -9.42 7.57
C THR A 65 -11.10 -10.73 8.31
N GLN A 66 -10.03 -10.87 9.11
CA GLN A 66 -9.82 -12.03 9.98
C GLN A 66 -10.94 -12.21 11.00
N GLN A 67 -11.41 -11.11 11.60
CA GLN A 67 -12.54 -11.18 12.53
C GLN A 67 -13.83 -11.63 11.82
N GLU A 68 -14.09 -11.13 10.61
CA GLU A 68 -15.23 -11.58 9.80
C GLU A 68 -15.14 -13.09 9.46
N ILE A 69 -13.93 -13.62 9.23
CA ILE A 69 -13.71 -15.07 9.04
C ILE A 69 -14.16 -15.85 10.29
N LEU A 70 -13.62 -15.45 11.45
CA LEU A 70 -13.91 -16.11 12.73
C LEU A 70 -15.40 -16.05 13.09
N ASP A 71 -16.04 -14.90 12.88
CA ASP A 71 -17.47 -14.72 13.19
C ASP A 71 -18.35 -15.65 12.35
N GLN A 72 -18.04 -15.84 11.07
CA GLN A 72 -18.77 -16.77 10.22
C GLN A 72 -18.54 -18.23 10.60
N VAL A 73 -17.29 -18.61 10.91
CA VAL A 73 -16.97 -19.96 11.39
C VAL A 73 -17.77 -20.28 12.66
N ASN A 74 -17.78 -19.37 13.63
CA ASN A 74 -18.54 -19.51 14.87
C ASN A 74 -20.05 -19.61 14.63
N ASN A 75 -20.59 -18.85 13.67
CA ASN A 75 -22.01 -18.94 13.29
C ASN A 75 -22.36 -20.34 12.76
N ILE A 76 -21.49 -20.93 11.94
CA ILE A 76 -21.69 -22.25 11.34
C ILE A 76 -21.55 -23.33 12.41
N LEU A 77 -20.52 -23.25 13.26
CA LEU A 77 -20.35 -24.13 14.42
C LEU A 77 -21.60 -24.17 15.29
N SER A 78 -22.17 -23.00 15.62
CA SER A 78 -23.41 -22.91 16.41
C SER A 78 -24.60 -23.63 15.75
N LYS A 79 -24.76 -23.47 14.42
CA LYS A 79 -25.81 -24.18 13.66
C LYS A 79 -25.59 -25.70 13.69
N ILE A 80 -24.36 -26.15 13.52
CA ILE A 80 -23.98 -27.57 13.57
C ILE A 80 -24.27 -28.16 14.96
N SER A 81 -23.88 -27.46 16.03
CA SER A 81 -24.18 -27.88 17.41
C SER A 81 -25.69 -28.01 17.63
N THR A 82 -26.49 -27.04 17.18
CA THR A 82 -27.95 -27.12 17.29
C THR A 82 -28.52 -28.32 16.51
N MET A 83 -28.03 -28.59 15.30
CA MET A 83 -28.46 -29.76 14.52
C MET A 83 -28.11 -31.08 15.22
N ALA A 84 -26.92 -31.16 15.83
CA ALA A 84 -26.44 -32.33 16.54
C ALA A 84 -27.24 -32.58 17.83
N GLU A 85 -27.44 -31.55 18.66
CA GLU A 85 -28.27 -31.64 19.88
C GLU A 85 -29.69 -32.13 19.60
N ASN A 86 -30.32 -31.59 18.54
CA ASN A 86 -31.64 -32.04 18.12
C ASN A 86 -31.65 -33.51 17.67
N THR A 87 -30.60 -33.95 16.96
CA THR A 87 -30.47 -35.34 16.50
C THR A 87 -30.25 -36.28 17.68
N GLN A 88 -29.33 -35.94 18.59
CA GLN A 88 -29.03 -36.74 19.78
C GLN A 88 -30.25 -36.87 20.70
N THR A 89 -30.99 -35.77 20.90
CA THR A 89 -32.25 -35.79 21.68
C THR A 89 -33.32 -36.66 21.02
N SER A 90 -33.40 -36.64 19.69
CA SER A 90 -34.45 -37.36 18.95
C SER A 90 -34.16 -38.85 18.76
N THR A 91 -32.89 -39.24 18.68
CA THR A 91 -32.47 -40.60 18.28
C THR A 91 -31.73 -41.36 19.38
N GLY A 92 -31.16 -40.65 20.37
CA GLY A 92 -30.26 -41.23 21.37
C GLY A 92 -28.87 -41.60 20.83
N GLU A 93 -28.59 -41.35 19.55
CA GLU A 93 -27.32 -41.71 18.91
C GLU A 93 -26.17 -40.77 19.32
N ASN A 94 -24.96 -41.31 19.31
CA ASN A 94 -23.75 -40.50 19.47
C ASN A 94 -23.48 -39.73 18.16
N VAL A 95 -23.40 -38.40 18.26
CA VAL A 95 -23.14 -37.47 17.15
C VAL A 95 -21.71 -36.90 17.17
N ASP A 96 -20.89 -37.28 18.15
CA ASP A 96 -19.56 -36.74 18.42
C ASP A 96 -18.63 -36.87 17.21
N ASP A 97 -18.66 -37.99 16.50
CA ASP A 97 -17.83 -38.19 15.30
C ASP A 97 -18.22 -37.20 14.19
N CYS A 98 -19.52 -37.01 13.94
CA CYS A 98 -20.01 -36.04 12.95
C CYS A 98 -19.62 -34.60 13.34
N LEU A 99 -19.65 -34.29 14.64
CA LEU A 99 -19.25 -32.98 15.17
C LEU A 99 -17.74 -32.78 15.09
N SER A 100 -16.95 -33.79 15.42
CA SER A 100 -15.49 -33.73 15.41
C SER A 100 -14.97 -33.44 14.01
N THR A 101 -15.43 -34.19 13.00
CA THR A 101 -15.04 -33.94 11.60
C THR A 101 -15.45 -32.55 11.15
N ALA A 102 -16.66 -32.10 11.50
CA ALA A 102 -17.13 -30.77 11.09
C ALA A 102 -16.33 -29.64 11.73
N ASN A 103 -15.93 -29.80 12.99
CA ASN A 103 -15.10 -28.83 13.71
C ASN A 103 -13.69 -28.78 13.11
N GLU A 104 -13.12 -29.93 12.74
CA GLU A 104 -11.83 -30.03 12.07
C GLU A 104 -11.87 -29.34 10.70
N ASP A 105 -12.85 -29.69 9.85
CA ASP A 105 -13.01 -29.08 8.52
C ASP A 105 -13.20 -27.54 8.60
N LEU A 106 -13.98 -27.05 9.57
CA LEU A 106 -14.17 -25.61 9.79
C LEU A 106 -12.90 -24.91 10.28
N THR A 107 -12.12 -25.58 11.12
CA THR A 107 -10.84 -25.05 11.61
C THR A 107 -9.84 -24.96 10.46
N ASP A 108 -9.73 -26.01 9.66
CA ASP A 108 -8.84 -26.05 8.50
C ASP A 108 -9.21 -24.97 7.47
N PHE A 109 -10.50 -24.81 7.19
CA PHE A 109 -10.96 -23.72 6.34
C PHE A 109 -10.64 -22.32 6.89
N SER A 110 -10.87 -22.11 8.18
CA SER A 110 -10.54 -20.84 8.84
C SER A 110 -9.06 -20.52 8.71
N ASN A 111 -8.20 -21.53 8.87
CA ASN A 111 -6.75 -21.40 8.73
C ASN A 111 -6.38 -21.10 7.27
N GLU A 112 -6.90 -21.85 6.30
CA GLU A 112 -6.63 -21.64 4.88
C GLU A 112 -7.02 -20.21 4.43
N MET A 113 -8.20 -19.73 4.83
CA MET A 113 -8.64 -18.37 4.51
C MET A 113 -7.75 -17.32 5.17
N SER A 114 -7.35 -17.55 6.41
CA SER A 114 -6.44 -16.64 7.13
C SER A 114 -5.07 -16.56 6.47
N ASP A 115 -4.53 -17.69 6.02
CA ASP A 115 -3.24 -17.74 5.32
C ASP A 115 -3.29 -17.03 3.98
N ARG A 116 -4.32 -17.28 3.17
CA ARG A 116 -4.52 -16.59 1.89
C ARG A 116 -4.71 -15.09 2.06
N LEU A 117 -5.39 -14.69 3.13
CA LEU A 117 -5.53 -13.29 3.49
C LEU A 117 -4.17 -12.66 3.83
N ASN A 118 -3.36 -13.34 4.64
CA ASN A 118 -2.01 -12.90 5.01
C ASN A 118 -1.12 -12.74 3.77
N GLU A 119 -1.15 -13.72 2.84
CA GLU A 119 -0.41 -13.66 1.58
C GLU A 119 -0.84 -12.48 0.71
N CYS A 120 -2.16 -12.27 0.58
CA CYS A 120 -2.70 -11.17 -0.20
C CYS A 120 -2.25 -9.81 0.35
N TYR A 121 -2.40 -9.57 1.66
CA TYR A 121 -1.96 -8.33 2.30
C TYR A 121 -0.43 -8.15 2.22
N GLY A 122 0.35 -9.22 2.37
CA GLY A 122 1.80 -9.17 2.18
C GLY A 122 2.17 -8.73 0.76
N SER A 123 1.50 -9.27 -0.25
CA SER A 123 1.68 -8.87 -1.66
C SER A 123 1.31 -7.40 -1.90
N MET A 124 0.23 -6.92 -1.27
CA MET A 124 -0.18 -5.52 -1.35
C MET A 124 0.84 -4.56 -0.72
N ILE A 125 1.38 -4.90 0.45
CA ILE A 125 2.45 -4.11 1.08
C ILE A 125 3.66 -4.01 0.15
N ASN A 126 4.07 -5.14 -0.45
CA ASN A 126 5.21 -5.18 -1.36
C ASN A 126 4.96 -4.35 -2.62
N THR A 127 3.77 -4.44 -3.20
CA THR A 127 3.36 -3.68 -4.37
C THR A 127 3.38 -2.18 -4.09
N GLY A 128 2.77 -1.74 -2.98
CA GLY A 128 2.77 -0.33 -2.60
C GLY A 128 4.17 0.22 -2.30
N ASN A 129 5.02 -0.55 -1.61
CA ASN A 129 6.42 -0.16 -1.38
C ASN A 129 7.21 -0.06 -2.70
N TYR A 130 6.97 -0.98 -3.64
CA TYR A 130 7.60 -0.93 -4.96
C TYR A 130 7.15 0.31 -5.74
N MET A 131 5.86 0.64 -5.73
CA MET A 131 5.33 1.84 -6.38
C MET A 131 5.98 3.12 -5.81
N LEU A 132 6.07 3.22 -4.47
CA LEU A 132 6.77 4.31 -3.79
C LEU A 132 8.25 4.41 -4.21
N TYR A 133 8.95 3.27 -4.29
CA TYR A 133 10.34 3.21 -4.74
C TYR A 133 10.50 3.64 -6.22
N THR A 134 9.61 3.21 -7.11
CA THR A 134 9.68 3.65 -8.53
C THR A 134 9.47 5.14 -8.69
N SER A 135 8.60 5.73 -7.86
CA SER A 135 8.41 7.18 -7.81
C SER A 135 9.70 7.89 -7.35
N TRP A 136 10.40 7.32 -6.37
CA TRP A 136 11.74 7.78 -5.97
C TRP A 136 12.79 7.66 -7.09
N SER A 137 12.78 6.57 -7.86
CA SER A 137 13.77 6.37 -8.93
C SER A 137 13.62 7.39 -10.07
N LYS A 138 12.40 7.75 -10.45
CA LYS A 138 12.13 8.79 -11.46
C LYS A 138 12.76 10.13 -11.11
N VAL A 139 12.82 10.44 -9.80
CA VAL A 139 13.46 11.66 -9.29
C VAL A 139 14.92 11.70 -9.68
N TRP A 140 15.63 10.60 -9.46
CA TRP A 140 17.05 10.52 -9.72
C TRP A 140 17.33 10.77 -11.20
N ASP A 141 16.55 10.14 -12.08
CA ASP A 141 16.77 10.26 -13.53
C ASP A 141 16.45 11.66 -14.09
N GLU A 142 15.37 12.31 -13.63
CA GLU A 142 14.99 13.65 -14.10
C GLU A 142 15.88 14.76 -13.51
N TYR A 143 16.36 14.59 -12.28
CA TYR A 143 17.19 15.56 -11.57
C TYR A 143 18.67 15.48 -11.94
N ASP A 144 19.23 14.27 -12.05
CA ASP A 144 20.67 14.05 -12.25
C ASP A 144 21.18 14.64 -13.57
N VAL A 145 20.31 14.72 -14.58
CA VAL A 145 20.65 15.33 -15.88
C VAL A 145 20.89 16.84 -15.75
N ASP A 146 19.95 17.61 -15.20
CA ASP A 146 20.10 19.07 -15.09
C ASP A 146 21.20 19.45 -14.09
N TYR A 147 21.30 18.69 -12.99
CA TYR A 147 22.35 18.84 -11.97
C TYR A 147 23.74 18.56 -12.55
N GLY A 148 23.91 17.42 -13.21
CA GLY A 148 25.16 17.02 -13.85
C GLY A 148 25.58 18.00 -14.95
N CYS A 149 24.63 18.50 -15.74
CA CYS A 149 24.90 19.51 -16.76
C CYS A 149 25.42 20.83 -16.17
N ALA A 150 24.83 21.33 -15.07
CA ALA A 150 25.28 22.57 -14.42
C ALA A 150 26.71 22.42 -13.87
N LYS A 151 27.02 21.27 -13.26
CA LYS A 151 28.35 20.97 -12.71
C LYS A 151 29.42 20.87 -13.80
N MET A 152 29.13 20.16 -14.89
CA MET A 152 30.04 20.07 -16.04
C MET A 152 30.28 21.44 -16.70
N ALA A 153 29.25 22.27 -16.83
CA ALA A 153 29.38 23.62 -17.40
C ALA A 153 30.30 24.50 -16.56
N PHE A 154 30.21 24.42 -15.22
CA PHE A 154 31.11 25.15 -14.32
C PHE A 154 32.56 24.69 -14.39
N GLU A 155 32.80 23.38 -14.43
CA GLU A 155 34.16 22.86 -14.61
C GLU A 155 34.79 23.35 -15.92
N GLN A 156 34.02 23.40 -17.01
CA GLN A 156 34.51 23.97 -18.27
C GLN A 156 34.81 25.47 -18.15
N CYS A 157 33.92 26.23 -17.52
CA CYS A 157 34.12 27.65 -17.26
C CYS A 157 35.40 27.98 -16.50
N LYS A 158 35.64 27.24 -15.42
CA LYS A 158 36.84 27.39 -14.59
C LYS A 158 38.11 27.09 -15.39
N ASN A 159 38.07 26.09 -16.26
CA ASN A 159 39.22 25.70 -17.09
C ASN A 159 39.55 26.70 -18.21
N TYR A 160 38.58 27.48 -18.69
CA TYR A 160 38.77 28.44 -19.78
C TYR A 160 38.85 29.92 -19.32
N GLU A 161 38.83 30.19 -18.01
CA GLU A 161 38.91 31.54 -17.39
C GLU A 161 37.94 32.57 -18.02
N ASN A 162 36.74 32.14 -18.41
CA ASN A 162 35.76 33.01 -19.06
C ASN A 162 34.79 33.61 -18.03
N GLU A 163 35.02 34.82 -17.56
CA GLU A 163 34.13 35.47 -16.58
C GLU A 163 32.69 35.67 -17.09
N GLU A 164 32.47 35.82 -18.40
CA GLU A 164 31.13 35.97 -18.99
C GLU A 164 30.25 34.70 -18.83
N CYS A 165 30.85 33.58 -18.44
CA CYS A 165 30.15 32.33 -18.28
C CYS A 165 29.55 32.13 -16.87
N ALA A 166 30.00 32.91 -15.88
CA ALA A 166 29.49 32.85 -14.50
C ALA A 166 27.98 33.15 -14.46
N ASP A 167 27.54 34.18 -15.17
CA ASP A 167 26.12 34.54 -15.32
C ASP A 167 25.28 33.39 -15.88
N ALA A 168 25.83 32.66 -16.85
CA ALA A 168 25.17 31.50 -17.47
C ALA A 168 25.03 30.32 -16.50
N ILE A 169 26.06 30.08 -15.67
CA ILE A 169 26.03 29.02 -14.65
C ILE A 169 25.04 29.35 -13.56
N VAL A 170 25.08 30.57 -13.01
CA VAL A 170 24.11 31.01 -12.00
C VAL A 170 22.68 30.87 -12.53
N THR A 171 22.45 31.25 -13.79
CA THR A 171 21.14 31.08 -14.44
C THR A 171 20.75 29.61 -14.59
N ALA A 172 21.69 28.73 -14.96
CA ALA A 172 21.44 27.30 -15.10
C ALA A 172 21.12 26.65 -13.75
N VAL A 173 21.86 27.02 -12.71
CA VAL A 173 21.65 26.57 -11.33
C VAL A 173 20.28 27.01 -10.82
N GLU A 174 19.90 28.28 -10.96
CA GLU A 174 18.59 28.77 -10.52
C GLU A 174 17.45 28.05 -11.26
N ARG A 175 17.63 27.73 -12.54
CA ARG A 175 16.70 26.89 -13.30
C ARG A 175 16.61 25.47 -12.73
N ALA A 176 17.74 24.86 -12.39
CA ALA A 176 17.79 23.54 -11.76
C ALA A 176 17.06 23.54 -10.41
N LYS A 177 17.32 24.54 -9.54
CA LYS A 177 16.60 24.73 -8.26
C LYS A 177 15.08 24.81 -8.47
N GLY A 178 14.64 25.59 -9.46
CA GLY A 178 13.21 25.72 -9.79
C GLY A 178 12.56 24.40 -10.24
N LYS A 179 13.24 23.63 -11.10
CA LYS A 179 12.78 22.31 -11.53
C LYS A 179 12.74 21.31 -10.39
N MET A 180 13.75 21.31 -9.51
CA MET A 180 13.77 20.45 -8.33
C MET A 180 12.57 20.67 -7.41
N ALA A 181 12.21 21.93 -7.15
CA ALA A 181 11.06 22.26 -6.32
C ALA A 181 9.74 21.76 -6.95
N GLN A 182 9.60 21.89 -8.27
CA GLN A 182 8.44 21.39 -9.01
C GLN A 182 8.38 19.86 -8.97
N ALA A 183 9.49 19.20 -9.29
CA ALA A 183 9.59 17.74 -9.23
C ALA A 183 9.21 17.24 -7.83
N PHE A 184 9.82 17.79 -6.77
CA PHE A 184 9.51 17.43 -5.38
C PHE A 184 8.00 17.47 -5.07
N THR A 185 7.33 18.54 -5.50
CA THR A 185 5.88 18.72 -5.29
C THR A 185 5.05 17.67 -6.05
N VAL A 186 5.39 17.43 -7.32
CA VAL A 186 4.71 16.44 -8.15
C VAL A 186 4.88 15.04 -7.56
N LEU A 187 6.09 14.71 -7.11
CA LEU A 187 6.44 13.38 -6.62
C LEU A 187 5.81 13.06 -5.27
N THR A 188 5.86 14.00 -4.33
CA THR A 188 5.18 13.82 -3.04
C THR A 188 3.67 13.66 -3.22
N THR A 189 3.08 14.34 -4.20
CA THR A 189 1.68 14.18 -4.61
C THR A 189 1.43 12.82 -5.26
N ASP A 190 2.29 12.38 -6.17
CA ASP A 190 2.17 11.07 -6.84
C ASP A 190 2.25 9.92 -5.83
N MET A 191 3.19 9.97 -4.89
CA MET A 191 3.29 8.99 -3.80
C MET A 191 1.99 8.91 -2.98
N VAL A 192 1.38 10.04 -2.63
CA VAL A 192 0.10 10.06 -1.91
C VAL A 192 -1.02 9.47 -2.77
N ASN A 193 -1.10 9.83 -4.05
CA ASN A 193 -2.11 9.33 -4.97
C ASN A 193 -1.98 7.82 -5.19
N GLN A 194 -0.76 7.29 -5.24
CA GLN A 194 -0.53 5.85 -5.38
C GLN A 194 -1.06 5.08 -4.17
N ILE A 195 -0.80 5.54 -2.94
CA ILE A 195 -1.31 4.89 -1.72
C ILE A 195 -2.83 5.01 -1.61
N THR A 196 -3.36 6.21 -1.82
CA THR A 196 -4.80 6.47 -1.67
C THR A 196 -5.64 5.86 -2.80
N GLY A 197 -5.08 5.72 -4.00
CA GLY A 197 -5.74 5.15 -5.17
C GLY A 197 -5.58 3.64 -5.33
N MET A 198 -4.85 2.97 -4.43
CA MET A 198 -4.66 1.53 -4.52
C MET A 198 -5.96 0.78 -4.25
N ASN A 199 -6.27 -0.21 -5.09
CA ASN A 199 -7.41 -1.10 -4.86
C ASN A 199 -7.03 -2.18 -3.84
N TYR A 200 -7.93 -2.50 -2.92
CA TYR A 200 -7.74 -3.45 -1.82
C TYR A 200 -8.63 -4.70 -2.00
N PRO A 201 -8.32 -5.59 -2.97
CA PRO A 201 -9.21 -6.69 -3.35
C PRO A 201 -9.23 -7.86 -2.35
N CYS A 202 -8.28 -7.93 -1.42
CA CYS A 202 -8.08 -9.09 -0.54
C CYS A 202 -9.35 -9.48 0.23
N ARG A 203 -10.07 -8.49 0.77
CA ARG A 203 -11.32 -8.73 1.49
C ARG A 203 -12.40 -9.34 0.59
N GLN A 204 -12.59 -8.79 -0.60
CA GLN A 204 -13.62 -9.26 -1.53
C GLN A 204 -13.35 -10.71 -1.98
N MET A 205 -12.10 -11.04 -2.28
CA MET A 205 -11.67 -12.40 -2.62
C MET A 205 -12.07 -13.40 -1.53
N ILE A 206 -11.76 -13.08 -0.26
CA ILE A 206 -12.12 -13.96 0.87
C ILE A 206 -13.64 -14.07 1.02
N LEU A 207 -14.37 -12.95 0.97
CA LEU A 207 -15.83 -12.97 1.15
C LEU A 207 -16.56 -13.81 0.10
N GLU A 208 -16.08 -13.82 -1.14
CA GLU A 208 -16.64 -14.64 -2.21
C GLU A 208 -16.48 -16.14 -1.95
N GLU A 209 -15.34 -16.56 -1.41
CA GLU A 209 -15.09 -17.97 -1.07
C GLU A 209 -15.86 -18.40 0.18
N MET A 210 -15.92 -17.51 1.16
CA MET A 210 -16.75 -17.68 2.34
C MET A 210 -18.24 -17.79 2.03
N ALA A 211 -18.73 -17.28 0.90
CA ALA A 211 -20.13 -17.44 0.52
C ALA A 211 -20.48 -18.89 0.12
N LEU A 212 -19.52 -19.66 -0.39
CA LEU A 212 -19.75 -21.00 -0.94
C LEU A 212 -19.55 -22.10 0.11
N TYR A 213 -18.50 -21.97 0.91
CA TYR A 213 -18.04 -23.02 1.82
C TYR A 213 -19.01 -23.44 2.95
N PRO A 214 -19.75 -22.52 3.61
CA PRO A 214 -20.69 -22.86 4.69
C PRO A 214 -21.78 -23.83 4.26
N SER A 215 -22.23 -23.73 3.01
CA SER A 215 -23.28 -24.59 2.48
C SER A 215 -22.82 -26.04 2.30
N LEU A 216 -21.55 -26.25 1.96
CA LEU A 216 -20.94 -27.57 1.80
C LEU A 216 -20.84 -28.29 3.14
N ILE A 217 -20.32 -27.62 4.17
CA ILE A 217 -20.19 -28.22 5.50
C ILE A 217 -21.56 -28.53 6.11
N LEU A 218 -22.50 -27.59 6.05
CA LEU A 218 -23.86 -27.85 6.58
C LEU A 218 -24.54 -29.03 5.89
N ASN A 219 -24.32 -29.21 4.58
CA ASN A 219 -24.82 -30.37 3.85
C ASN A 219 -24.15 -31.68 4.29
N TYR A 220 -22.82 -31.69 4.44
CA TYR A 220 -22.06 -32.86 4.88
C TYR A 220 -22.49 -33.30 6.28
N VAL A 221 -22.53 -32.37 7.23
CA VAL A 221 -23.02 -32.63 8.61
C VAL A 221 -24.46 -33.11 8.59
N GLY A 222 -25.33 -32.44 7.81
CA GLY A 222 -26.71 -32.85 7.66
C GLY A 222 -26.86 -34.28 7.12
N LEU A 223 -26.00 -34.72 6.22
CA LEU A 223 -25.97 -36.10 5.72
C LEU A 223 -25.48 -37.09 6.79
N CYS A 224 -24.44 -36.74 7.54
CA CYS A 224 -23.92 -37.55 8.65
C CYS A 224 -25.02 -37.80 9.70
N LEU A 225 -25.67 -36.73 10.17
CA LEU A 225 -26.75 -36.79 11.14
C LEU A 225 -28.00 -37.52 10.61
N LYS A 226 -28.33 -37.38 9.32
CA LYS A 226 -29.42 -38.14 8.67
C LYS A 226 -29.14 -39.65 8.66
N ARG A 227 -27.90 -40.07 8.48
CA ARG A 227 -27.55 -41.51 8.51
C ARG A 227 -27.74 -42.09 9.91
N LEU A 228 -27.35 -41.37 10.95
CA LEU A 228 -27.56 -41.77 12.34
C LEU A 228 -29.05 -41.94 12.66
N SER A 229 -29.88 -40.99 12.24
CA SER A 229 -31.34 -41.07 12.44
C SER A 229 -32.02 -42.17 11.60
N ALA A 230 -31.55 -42.46 10.38
CA ALA A 230 -32.12 -43.52 9.54
C ALA A 230 -31.80 -44.93 10.06
N GLY A 231 -30.65 -45.13 10.70
CA GLY A 231 -30.28 -46.42 11.32
C GLY A 231 -31.24 -46.86 12.42
N HIS A 232 -31.88 -45.89 13.10
CA HIS A 232 -32.83 -46.14 14.18
C HIS A 232 -34.23 -46.57 13.69
N PHE A 233 -34.56 -46.33 12.41
CA PHE A 233 -35.84 -46.69 11.80
C PHE A 233 -35.78 -47.98 10.96
N ALA A 234 -34.76 -48.80 11.11
CA ALA A 234 -34.76 -50.13 10.50
C ALA A 234 -35.91 -50.96 11.13
N PRO A 235 -36.95 -51.35 10.38
CA PRO A 235 -38.04 -52.14 10.92
C PRO A 235 -37.47 -53.49 11.38
N SER A 236 -37.58 -53.78 12.67
CA SER A 236 -37.34 -55.11 13.20
C SER A 236 -38.36 -56.07 12.57
N CYS A 237 -37.88 -57.05 11.79
CA CYS A 237 -38.67 -58.21 11.41
C CYS A 237 -38.79 -59.18 12.59
#